data_AF-A0A1M6JJD3-F1
#
_entry.id   AF-A0A1M6JJD3-F1
#
_cell.length_a   1.000
_cell.length_b   1.000
_cell.length_c   1.000
_cell.angle_alpha   90.00
_cell.angle_beta   90.00
_cell.angle_gamma   90.00
#
_symmetry.space_group_name_H-M   'P 1'
#
loop_
_entity.id
_entity.type
_entity.pdbx_description
1 polymer ?
#
loop_
_entity_poly.entity_id
_entity_poly.type
_entity_poly.pdbx_seq_one_letter_code
_entity_poly.pdbx_strand_id
1 'polypeptide(L)'
;MARHERMPNGASAMDDELNELSPRRRRLLFRARHRGTKETDLLIGGFVSDRIESFSEQELDEVEELLELPDVDLTDWLSGRRPVPAELQSPMMLRLMEASALPGAGIPEEMRKN
;
A
#
# COMPACT_ATOMS: atom_id res chain seq x y z
N MET A 1 -13.62 1.77 38.74
CA MET A 1 -12.93 0.76 37.89
C MET A 1 -13.16 1.18 36.45
N ALA A 2 -12.11 1.50 35.70
CA ALA A 2 -12.21 2.05 34.35
C ALA A 2 -11.58 1.10 33.32
N ARG A 3 -12.15 1.10 32.10
CA ARG A 3 -11.64 0.56 30.82
C ARG A 3 -11.80 -0.96 30.66
N HIS A 4 -12.22 -1.51 29.53
CA HIS A 4 -12.24 -1.06 28.15
C HIS A 4 -13.46 -1.67 27.45
N GLU A 5 -14.29 -0.84 26.81
CA GLU A 5 -15.15 -1.28 25.71
C GLU A 5 -14.24 -1.73 24.57
N ARG A 6 -14.14 -3.05 24.38
CA ARG A 6 -13.34 -3.66 23.31
C ARG A 6 -14.10 -3.44 22.00
N MET A 7 -13.46 -2.66 21.12
CA MET A 7 -13.84 -2.34 19.75
C MET A 7 -14.46 -3.55 19.01
N PRO A 8 -15.46 -3.34 18.13
CA PRO A 8 -15.98 -4.40 17.27
C PRO A 8 -14.92 -4.88 16.28
N ASN A 9 -14.80 -6.20 16.19
CA ASN A 9 -13.81 -6.95 15.44
C ASN A 9 -13.99 -6.74 13.92
N GLY A 10 -13.11 -5.93 13.31
CA GLY A 10 -13.06 -5.69 11.85
C GLY A 10 -12.43 -6.83 11.02
N ALA A 11 -12.07 -7.96 11.63
CA ALA A 11 -11.39 -9.06 10.95
C ALA A 11 -12.32 -9.88 10.02
N SER A 12 -13.61 -10.00 10.33
CA SER A 12 -14.47 -11.01 9.70
C SER A 12 -14.80 -10.79 8.21
N ALA A 13 -14.67 -9.58 7.67
CA ALA A 13 -14.87 -9.34 6.23
C ALA A 13 -13.57 -9.52 5.43
N MET A 14 -12.43 -9.22 6.06
CA MET A 14 -11.11 -9.40 5.45
C MET A 14 -10.75 -10.87 5.32
N ASP A 15 -11.10 -11.70 6.29
CA ASP A 15 -10.80 -13.13 6.23
C ASP A 15 -11.48 -13.82 5.03
N ASP A 16 -12.70 -13.43 4.65
CA ASP A 16 -13.41 -13.95 3.48
C ASP A 16 -12.76 -13.52 2.15
N GLU A 17 -12.48 -12.23 1.96
CA GLU A 17 -11.84 -11.67 0.75
C GLU A 17 -10.41 -12.23 0.55
N LEU A 18 -9.71 -12.50 1.66
CA LEU A 18 -8.39 -13.11 1.67
C LEU A 18 -8.42 -14.63 1.46
N ASN A 19 -9.54 -15.30 1.68
CA ASN A 19 -9.67 -16.76 1.55
C ASN A 19 -9.83 -17.20 0.09
N GLU A 20 -10.32 -16.30 -0.78
CA GLU A 20 -10.40 -16.52 -2.23
C GLU A 20 -9.03 -16.26 -2.92
N LEU A 21 -8.15 -15.50 -2.27
CA LEU A 21 -6.81 -15.20 -2.77
C LEU A 21 -5.81 -16.33 -2.48
N SER A 22 -4.88 -16.53 -3.40
CA SER A 22 -3.77 -17.46 -3.19
C SER A 22 -2.95 -17.08 -1.93
N PRO A 23 -2.35 -18.05 -1.21
CA PRO A 23 -1.61 -17.77 0.04
C PRO A 23 -0.52 -16.70 -0.10
N ARG A 24 0.10 -16.59 -1.28
CA ARG A 24 1.08 -15.55 -1.61
C ARG A 24 0.44 -14.16 -1.63
N ARG A 25 -0.65 -13.99 -2.38
CA ARG A 25 -1.42 -12.74 -2.48
C ARG A 25 -1.92 -12.28 -1.11
N ARG A 26 -2.45 -13.19 -0.31
CA ARG A 26 -2.90 -12.91 1.06
C ARG A 26 -1.78 -12.33 1.93
N ARG A 27 -0.58 -12.93 1.88
CA ARG A 27 0.59 -12.42 2.62
C ARG A 27 1.01 -11.03 2.15
N LEU A 28 1.01 -10.78 0.84
CA LEU A 28 1.36 -9.48 0.27
C LEU A 28 0.34 -8.40 0.64
N LEU A 29 -0.97 -8.68 0.52
CA LEU A 29 -2.03 -7.75 0.90
C LEU A 29 -1.95 -7.41 2.39
N PHE A 30 -1.73 -8.42 3.24
CA PHE A 30 -1.54 -8.21 4.67
C PHE A 30 -0.35 -7.29 4.95
N ARG A 31 0.81 -7.52 4.32
CA ARG A 31 1.99 -6.65 4.44
C ARG A 31 1.78 -5.25 3.89
N ALA A 32 1.02 -5.10 2.81
CA ALA A 32 0.68 -3.80 2.22
C ALA A 32 -0.24 -2.98 3.14
N ARG A 33 -1.16 -3.64 3.84
CA ARG A 33 -2.13 -2.98 4.75
C ARG A 33 -1.68 -2.86 6.21
N HIS A 34 -0.67 -3.63 6.63
CA HIS A 34 -0.08 -3.56 7.96
C HIS A 34 1.28 -2.84 7.94
N ARG A 35 1.34 -1.71 7.23
CA ARG A 35 2.51 -0.84 7.14
C ARG A 35 2.66 0.03 8.39
N GLY A 36 3.88 0.50 8.65
CA GLY A 36 4.20 1.27 9.85
C GLY A 36 3.53 2.65 9.92
N THR A 37 3.07 3.20 8.79
CA THR A 37 2.35 4.48 8.73
C THR A 37 1.03 4.37 7.99
N LYS A 38 0.04 5.13 8.45
CA LYS A 38 -1.30 5.20 7.84
C LYS A 38 -1.28 5.77 6.41
N GLU A 39 -0.31 6.63 6.10
CA GLU A 39 -0.17 7.24 4.78
C GLU A 39 0.28 6.21 3.74
N THR A 40 1.30 5.40 4.08
CA THR A 40 1.76 4.30 3.22
C THR A 40 0.67 3.23 3.04
N ASP A 41 -0.08 2.90 4.09
CA ASP A 41 -1.23 1.98 3.99
C ASP A 41 -2.30 2.49 3.01
N LEU A 42 -2.65 3.77 3.08
CA LEU A 42 -3.66 4.33 2.17
C LEU A 42 -3.20 4.34 0.71
N LEU A 43 -1.93 4.68 0.46
CA LEU A 43 -1.37 4.74 -0.88
C LEU A 43 -1.16 3.34 -1.49
N ILE A 44 -0.52 2.44 -0.74
CA ILE A 44 -0.11 1.12 -1.23
C ILE A 44 -1.20 0.08 -0.96
N GLY A 45 -1.70 0.03 0.26
CA GLY A 45 -2.72 -0.93 0.68
C GLY A 45 -3.99 -0.81 -0.16
N GLY A 46 -4.45 0.41 -0.46
CA GLY A 46 -5.58 0.65 -1.35
C GLY A 46 -5.33 0.16 -2.78
N PHE A 47 -4.19 0.55 -3.37
CA PHE A 47 -3.83 0.16 -4.73
C PHE A 47 -3.65 -1.36 -4.90
N VAL A 48 -2.97 -1.99 -3.93
CA VAL A 48 -2.76 -3.44 -3.93
C VAL A 48 -4.09 -4.16 -3.72
N SER A 49 -4.91 -3.74 -2.76
CA SER A 49 -6.22 -4.38 -2.52
C SER A 49 -7.11 -4.37 -3.77
N ASP A 50 -7.10 -3.27 -4.52
CA ASP A 50 -7.92 -3.09 -5.73
C ASP A 50 -7.44 -3.92 -6.94
N ARG A 51 -6.14 -4.27 -6.99
CA ARG A 51 -5.52 -4.88 -8.18
C ARG A 51 -4.89 -6.26 -7.94
N ILE A 52 -4.77 -6.71 -6.70
CA ILE A 52 -4.06 -7.97 -6.36
C ILE A 52 -4.73 -9.22 -6.95
N GLU A 53 -6.03 -9.18 -7.20
CA GLU A 53 -6.75 -10.23 -7.92
C GLU A 53 -6.31 -10.35 -9.38
N SER A 54 -6.03 -9.20 -10.00
CA SER A 54 -5.59 -9.09 -11.41
C SER A 54 -4.08 -9.23 -11.58
N PHE A 55 -3.30 -9.17 -10.50
CA PHE A 55 -1.84 -9.29 -10.61
C PHE A 55 -1.39 -10.67 -11.06
N SER A 56 -0.53 -10.67 -12.07
CA SER A 56 0.20 -11.86 -12.54
C SER A 56 1.30 -12.25 -11.55
N GLU A 57 1.82 -13.48 -11.64
CA GLU A 57 2.87 -13.95 -10.72
C GLU A 57 4.13 -13.06 -10.72
N GLN A 58 4.51 -12.50 -11.88
CA GLN A 58 5.60 -11.52 -12.00
C GLN A 58 5.28 -10.23 -11.25
N GLU A 59 4.06 -9.71 -11.36
CA GLU A 59 3.66 -8.49 -10.66
C GLU A 59 3.60 -8.71 -9.15
N LEU A 60 3.23 -9.91 -8.69
CA LEU A 60 3.29 -10.26 -7.28
C LEU A 60 4.73 -10.27 -6.76
N ASP A 61 5.70 -10.67 -7.58
CA ASP A 61 7.13 -10.59 -7.27
C ASP A 61 7.56 -9.12 -7.13
N GLU A 62 7.19 -8.28 -8.10
CA GLU A 62 7.49 -6.85 -8.05
C GLU A 62 6.84 -6.14 -6.86
N VAL A 63 5.60 -6.51 -6.50
CA VAL A 63 4.94 -6.04 -5.28
C VAL A 63 5.72 -6.49 -4.06
N GLU A 64 6.16 -7.74 -4.02
CA GLU A 64 6.94 -8.26 -2.91
C GLU A 64 8.21 -7.45 -2.70
N GLU A 65 8.98 -7.19 -3.76
CA GLU A 65 10.18 -6.36 -3.73
C GLU A 65 9.87 -4.91 -3.30
N LEU A 66 8.80 -4.32 -3.84
CA LEU A 66 8.37 -2.97 -3.47
C LEU A 66 7.98 -2.91 -1.99
N LEU A 67 7.38 -3.98 -1.48
CA LEU A 67 7.06 -4.12 -0.07
C LEU A 67 8.30 -4.34 0.82
N GLU A 68 9.46 -4.71 0.29
CA GLU A 68 10.70 -4.75 1.07
C GLU A 68 11.31 -3.35 1.26
N LEU A 69 10.86 -2.36 0.49
CA LEU A 69 11.34 -0.98 0.57
C LEU A 69 10.80 -0.27 1.83
N PRO A 70 11.55 0.72 2.36
CA PRO A 70 11.13 1.47 3.54
C PRO A 70 9.90 2.34 3.26
N ASP A 71 8.95 2.34 4.19
CA ASP A 71 7.69 3.10 4.11
C ASP A 71 7.92 4.60 3.86
N VAL A 72 8.97 5.16 4.46
CA VAL A 72 9.39 6.57 4.30
C VAL A 72 9.87 6.85 2.89
N ASP A 73 10.58 5.92 2.26
CA ASP A 73 11.05 6.11 0.88
C ASP A 73 9.90 5.99 -0.11
N LEU A 74 9.03 4.99 0.07
CA LEU A 74 7.83 4.79 -0.73
C LEU A 74 6.93 6.03 -0.72
N THR A 75 6.61 6.55 0.47
CA THR A 75 5.78 7.76 0.60
C THR A 75 6.44 8.97 -0.04
N ASP A 76 7.74 9.15 0.12
CA ASP A 76 8.47 10.29 -0.44
C ASP A 76 8.55 10.24 -1.97
N TRP A 77 8.69 9.05 -2.55
CA TRP A 77 8.64 8.83 -4.00
C TRP A 77 7.26 9.04 -4.59
N LEU A 78 6.23 8.44 -3.98
CA LEU A 78 4.85 8.53 -4.43
C LEU A 78 4.29 9.95 -4.27
N SER A 79 4.73 10.66 -3.22
CA SER A 79 4.39 12.08 -3.02
C SER A 79 5.18 13.02 -3.92
N GLY A 80 6.16 12.51 -4.68
CA GLY A 80 7.05 13.33 -5.52
C GLY A 80 8.04 14.20 -4.75
N ARG A 81 8.26 13.94 -3.45
CA ARG A 81 9.28 14.61 -2.63
C ARG A 81 10.69 14.17 -3.00
N ARG A 82 10.87 12.91 -3.42
CA ARG A 82 12.11 12.38 -4.01
C ARG A 82 11.85 11.67 -5.33
N PRO A 83 12.82 11.68 -6.26
CA PRO A 83 12.77 10.83 -7.43
C PRO A 83 13.02 9.37 -7.06
N VAL A 84 12.30 8.44 -7.69
CA VAL A 84 12.60 7.00 -7.60
C VAL A 84 13.92 6.72 -8.33
N PRO A 85 14.89 6.03 -7.70
CA PRO A 85 16.11 5.58 -8.37
C PRO A 85 15.81 4.68 -9.56
N ALA A 86 16.57 4.80 -10.66
CA ALA A 86 16.33 4.00 -11.87
C ALA A 86 16.34 2.48 -11.62
N GLU A 87 17.12 2.02 -10.64
CA GLU A 87 17.19 0.61 -10.22
C GLU A 87 15.90 0.11 -9.55
N LEU A 88 15.08 1.03 -9.02
CA LEU A 88 13.80 0.75 -8.35
C LEU A 88 12.59 1.19 -9.19
N GLN A 89 12.81 1.68 -10.42
CA GLN A 89 11.76 2.02 -11.38
C GLN A 89 11.19 0.76 -12.04
N SER A 90 10.70 -0.16 -11.22
CA SER A 90 10.00 -1.33 -11.72
C SER A 90 8.68 -0.94 -12.41
N PRO A 91 8.19 -1.73 -13.37
CA PRO A 91 6.85 -1.58 -13.93
C PRO A 91 5.77 -1.35 -12.87
N MET A 92 5.86 -2.07 -11.75
CA MET A 92 4.92 -1.94 -10.65
C MET A 92 5.03 -0.60 -9.92
N MET A 93 6.26 -0.12 -9.68
CA MET A 93 6.49 1.22 -9.11
C MET A 93 5.90 2.31 -10.01
N LEU A 94 6.10 2.22 -11.33
CA LEU A 94 5.54 3.17 -12.28
C LEU A 94 4.01 3.19 -12.26
N ARG A 95 3.37 2.03 -12.17
CA ARG A 95 1.90 1.94 -12.03
C ARG A 95 1.40 2.52 -10.72
N LEU A 96 2.13 2.31 -9.62
CA LEU A 96 1.79 2.88 -8.32
C LEU A 96 1.96 4.41 -8.33
N MET A 97 3.02 4.91 -8.97
CA MET A 97 3.22 6.33 -9.22
C MET A 97 2.09 6.91 -10.08
N GLU A 98 1.68 6.22 -11.15
CA GLU A 98 0.57 6.67 -12.00
C GLU A 98 -0.76 6.72 -11.24
N ALA A 99 -1.03 5.72 -10.40
CA ALA A 99 -2.22 5.67 -9.56
C ALA A 99 -2.22 6.75 -8.46
N SER A 100 -1.05 7.10 -7.92
CA SER A 100 -0.89 8.16 -6.92
C SER A 100 -0.75 9.57 -7.54
N ALA A 101 -0.34 9.68 -8.80
CA ALA A 101 -0.19 10.94 -9.53
C ALA A 101 -1.52 11.58 -9.96
N LEU A 102 -2.67 10.98 -9.64
CA LEU A 102 -3.97 11.62 -9.80
C LEU A 102 -4.04 12.88 -8.91
N PRO A 103 -4.52 14.03 -9.44
CA PRO A 103 -4.55 15.30 -8.71
C PRO A 103 -5.48 15.19 -7.48
N GLY A 104 -4.90 14.90 -6.32
CA GLY A 104 -5.62 14.77 -5.05
C GLY A 104 -5.15 13.64 -4.12
N ALA A 105 -4.29 12.73 -4.56
CA ALA A 105 -3.81 11.63 -3.73
C ALA A 105 -2.41 11.90 -3.15
N GLY A 106 -2.33 12.08 -1.83
CA GLY A 106 -1.08 11.84 -1.09
C GLY A 106 -0.39 13.04 -0.45
N ILE A 107 -0.80 14.28 -0.70
CA ILE A 107 -0.37 15.40 0.14
C ILE A 107 -1.57 15.87 0.97
N PRO A 108 -1.55 15.77 2.32
CA PRO A 108 -2.53 16.48 3.12
C PRO A 108 -2.45 17.96 2.73
N GLU A 109 -3.60 18.57 2.43
CA GLU A 109 -3.71 19.98 2.01
C GLU A 109 -2.95 20.96 2.94
N GLU A 110 -2.68 20.53 4.17
CA GLU A 110 -1.90 21.22 5.20
C GLU A 110 -0.40 21.41 4.86
N MET A 111 0.20 20.55 4.02
CA MET A 111 1.58 20.68 3.55
C MET A 111 1.74 21.60 2.32
N ARG A 112 0.64 22.17 1.80
CA ARG A 112 0.66 23.06 0.62
C ARG A 112 1.03 24.52 0.94
N LYS A 113 1.20 24.87 2.22
CA LYS A 113 1.64 26.21 2.65
C LYS A 113 2.54 26.12 3.89
N ASN A 114 3.85 26.26 3.70
CA ASN A 114 4.67 27.15 4.53
C ASN A 114 5.96 27.55 3.80
#